data_AF-A0A9P6DAQ9-F1
#
_entry.id   AF-A0A9P6DAQ9-F1
#
_cell.length_a   1.000
_cell.length_b   1.000
_cell.length_c   1.000
_cell.angle_alpha   90.00
_cell.angle_beta   90.00
_cell.angle_gamma   90.00
#
_symmetry.space_group_name_H-M   'P 1'
#
loop_
_entity.id
_entity.type
_entity.pdbx_description
1 polymer ?
#
loop_
_entity_poly.entity_id
_entity_poly.type
_entity_poly.pdbx_seq_one_letter_code
_entity_poly.pdbx_strand_id
1 'polypeptide(L)'
;MMPTSRNFIARYQLLASMEHIVSTDPSPPPRALRDIEYWIAGYLRCRPAIEQHRRYIFAPSDDADDRDDDPGDDPSPSEPTTPRYLRRLHRCTVAGMFAAQAEWVLAQQLGPQPDRRIVDLGVWYAFCVEVRHIRSKVPQSGGWGRPYGYKEKNADNQKTLKEFIQKKFFVPDSRIRRLEKACKKSSTLPTRTPTPEPEPEDTRPSPVALQHHYDSDFTDHLPSSSEASDPDSTSITSIPMADLASVPAFCFIRPSLLAGTFFWKCPGHGCDFRLDLMYPDKSSATIDPRHIAWLKNPRSWRNTAEPRLRKVFDAIIVFEAQRITFSRKRAPTPERTPPPPRKKIKVEEDKPTTHGPRLSRSRQSSNRPTPGASRVFIR
;
A
#
# COMPACT_ATOMS: atom_id res chain seq x y z
N MET A 1 9.47 28.54 2.10
CA MET A 1 8.57 27.45 1.67
C MET A 1 8.20 26.59 2.88
N MET A 2 7.01 26.76 3.44
CA MET A 2 6.49 25.85 4.46
C MET A 2 6.15 24.52 3.77
N PRO A 3 6.77 23.38 4.10
CA PRO A 3 6.24 22.10 3.67
C PRO A 3 4.87 21.94 4.33
N THR A 4 3.81 22.27 3.60
CA THR A 4 2.41 22.02 3.94
C THR A 4 2.25 20.51 4.13
N SER A 5 2.51 20.05 5.36
CA SER A 5 2.55 18.61 5.62
C SER A 5 1.17 18.03 5.30
N ARG A 6 1.11 17.05 4.40
CA ARG A 6 -0.14 16.37 4.00
C ARG A 6 -0.99 15.91 5.19
N ASN A 7 -0.36 15.58 6.32
CA ASN A 7 -1.03 15.25 7.57
C ASN A 7 -1.78 16.42 8.19
N PHE A 8 -1.22 17.64 8.13
CA PHE A 8 -1.91 18.83 8.62
C PHE A 8 -3.25 18.98 7.90
N ILE A 9 -3.24 19.00 6.56
CA ILE A 9 -4.46 19.12 5.75
C ILE A 9 -5.43 17.98 6.06
N ALA A 10 -4.95 16.72 6.10
CA ALA A 10 -5.79 15.56 6.38
C ALA A 10 -6.50 15.63 7.75
N ARG A 11 -5.83 16.19 8.77
CA ARG A 11 -6.41 16.35 10.12
C ARG A 11 -7.58 17.31 10.14
N TYR A 12 -7.42 18.51 9.59
CA TYR A 12 -8.48 19.51 9.55
C TYR A 12 -9.62 19.09 8.64
N GLN A 13 -9.31 18.43 7.52
CA GLN A 13 -10.34 17.86 6.64
C GLN A 13 -11.16 16.78 7.36
N LEU A 14 -10.51 15.90 8.12
CA LEU A 14 -11.21 14.88 8.89
C LEU A 14 -12.10 15.52 9.97
N LEU A 15 -11.58 16.50 10.71
CA LEU A 15 -12.35 17.20 11.74
C LEU A 15 -13.57 17.92 11.17
N ALA A 16 -13.38 18.69 10.08
CA ALA A 16 -14.47 19.35 9.36
C ALA A 16 -15.51 18.34 8.84
N SER A 17 -15.06 17.17 8.37
CA SER A 17 -15.97 16.09 7.96
C SER A 17 -16.79 15.56 9.13
N MET A 18 -16.18 15.39 10.31
CA MET A 18 -16.90 14.96 11.52
C MET A 18 -17.91 16.02 11.98
N GLU A 19 -17.54 17.29 11.97
CA GLU A 19 -18.47 18.39 12.28
C GLU A 19 -19.65 18.41 11.31
N HIS A 20 -19.38 18.26 10.00
CA HIS A 20 -20.41 18.19 8.97
C HIS A 20 -21.33 16.98 9.12
N ILE A 21 -20.81 15.81 9.49
CA ILE A 21 -21.61 14.61 9.77
C ILE A 21 -22.60 14.89 10.91
N VAL A 22 -22.14 15.55 11.99
CA VAL A 22 -23.01 15.88 13.13
C VAL A 22 -24.03 16.95 12.78
N SER A 23 -23.68 17.94 11.96
CA SER A 23 -24.60 19.02 11.58
C SER A 23 -25.68 18.58 10.60
N THR A 24 -25.37 17.58 9.77
CA THR A 24 -26.24 17.13 8.68
C THR A 24 -27.16 15.98 9.10
N ASP A 25 -26.80 15.25 10.16
CA ASP A 25 -27.68 14.23 10.72
C ASP A 25 -28.89 14.91 11.37
N PRO A 26 -30.14 14.61 10.94
CA PRO A 26 -31.33 15.25 11.51
C PRO A 26 -31.60 14.80 12.95
N SER A 27 -31.06 13.65 13.36
CA SER A 27 -31.23 13.10 14.72
C SER A 27 -29.92 12.46 15.17
N PRO A 28 -28.85 13.25 15.38
CA PRO A 28 -27.55 12.71 15.72
C PRO A 28 -27.67 12.03 17.09
N PRO A 29 -27.16 10.80 17.25
CA PRO A 29 -27.24 10.11 18.53
C PRO A 29 -26.50 10.94 19.60
N PRO A 30 -26.85 10.76 20.89
CA PRO A 30 -26.11 11.33 21.99
C PRO A 30 -24.60 11.12 21.83
N ARG A 31 -23.80 12.10 22.23
CA ARG A 31 -22.33 12.07 22.03
C ARG A 31 -21.69 10.76 22.51
N ALA A 32 -22.18 10.21 23.62
CA ALA A 32 -21.73 8.95 24.21
C ALA A 32 -21.93 7.71 23.33
N LEU A 33 -22.85 7.75 22.36
CA LEU A 33 -23.17 6.65 21.46
C LEU A 33 -22.53 6.78 20.08
N ARG A 34 -21.71 7.82 19.85
CA ARG A 34 -21.03 8.06 18.57
C ARG A 34 -19.71 7.28 18.49
N ASP A 35 -19.83 5.98 18.27
CA ASP A 35 -18.70 5.08 18.04
C ASP A 35 -18.05 5.28 16.65
N ILE A 36 -17.01 4.49 16.34
CA ILE A 36 -16.33 4.58 15.05
C ILE A 36 -17.24 4.23 13.86
N GLU A 37 -18.21 3.34 14.05
CA GLU A 37 -19.14 2.94 13.00
C GLU A 37 -20.09 4.07 12.61
N TYR A 38 -20.55 4.86 13.59
CA TYR A 38 -21.29 6.10 13.33
C TYR A 38 -20.49 7.05 12.42
N TRP A 39 -19.20 7.26 12.69
CA TRP A 39 -18.36 8.15 11.90
C TRP A 39 -18.08 7.62 10.49
N ILE A 40 -17.87 6.30 10.34
CA ILE A 40 -17.68 5.66 9.04
C ILE A 40 -18.96 5.74 8.20
N ALA A 41 -20.10 5.39 8.77
CA ALA A 41 -21.40 5.44 8.09
C ALA A 41 -21.75 6.89 7.71
N GLY A 42 -21.55 7.83 8.64
CA GLY A 42 -21.77 9.25 8.40
C GLY A 42 -20.88 9.80 7.28
N TYR A 43 -19.59 9.43 7.25
CA TYR A 43 -18.68 9.85 6.18
C TYR A 43 -19.13 9.33 4.82
N LEU A 44 -19.46 8.04 4.72
CA LEU A 44 -19.93 7.43 3.47
C LEU A 44 -21.24 8.05 2.98
N ARG A 45 -22.14 8.40 3.90
CA ARG A 45 -23.42 9.08 3.61
C ARG A 45 -23.22 10.51 3.13
N CYS A 46 -22.40 11.30 3.81
CA CYS A 46 -22.19 12.72 3.51
C CYS A 46 -21.15 12.96 2.41
N ARG A 47 -20.47 11.91 1.94
CA ARG A 47 -19.37 11.98 0.99
C ARG A 47 -19.69 12.76 -0.28
N PRO A 48 -20.87 12.61 -0.94
CA PRO A 48 -21.17 13.40 -2.13
C PRO A 48 -21.01 14.89 -1.86
N ALA A 49 -21.56 15.42 -0.77
CA ALA A 49 -21.43 16.83 -0.39
C ALA A 49 -19.99 17.22 0.00
N ILE A 50 -19.26 16.34 0.69
CA ILE A 50 -17.88 16.62 1.16
C ILE A 50 -16.87 16.63 -0.01
N GLU A 51 -17.04 15.76 -1.01
CA GLU A 51 -16.05 15.53 -2.07
C GLU A 51 -16.46 16.12 -3.44
N GLN A 52 -17.65 16.70 -3.58
CA GLN A 52 -18.17 17.23 -4.86
C GLN A 52 -17.20 18.19 -5.58
N HIS A 53 -16.43 18.96 -4.81
CA HIS A 53 -15.57 20.03 -5.34
C HIS A 53 -14.11 19.61 -5.53
N ARG A 54 -13.74 18.36 -5.22
CA ARG A 54 -12.32 17.96 -5.06
C ARG A 54 -11.63 17.40 -6.29
N ARG A 55 -12.29 17.31 -7.45
CA ARG A 55 -11.68 16.70 -8.65
C ARG A 55 -12.04 17.41 -9.95
N TYR A 56 -11.65 18.68 -10.05
CA TYR A 56 -11.16 19.17 -11.34
C TYR A 56 -9.71 18.71 -11.43
N ILE A 57 -9.48 17.63 -12.19
CA ILE A 57 -8.11 17.30 -12.61
C ILE A 57 -7.91 18.18 -13.83
N PHE A 58 -7.14 19.26 -13.70
CA PHE A 58 -6.43 19.77 -14.86
C PHE A 58 -5.54 18.62 -15.30
N ALA A 59 -5.87 17.99 -16.43
CA ALA A 59 -4.85 17.26 -17.15
C ALA A 59 -3.87 18.36 -17.59
N PRO A 60 -2.65 18.45 -17.04
CA PRO A 60 -1.63 19.17 -17.78
C PRO A 60 -1.60 18.47 -19.14
N SER A 61 -1.94 19.18 -20.20
CA SER A 61 -1.61 18.70 -21.53
C SER A 61 -0.10 18.52 -21.51
N ASP A 62 0.37 17.27 -21.61
CA ASP A 62 1.80 16.97 -21.71
C ASP A 62 2.41 17.56 -23.01
N ASP A 63 1.59 18.23 -23.84
CA ASP A 63 1.94 18.94 -25.07
C ASP A 63 1.86 20.49 -24.94
N ALA A 64 1.75 21.01 -23.71
CA ALA A 64 1.58 22.47 -23.49
C ALA A 64 2.88 23.29 -23.55
N ASP A 65 4.03 22.69 -23.85
CA ASP A 65 5.33 23.37 -23.88
C ASP A 65 5.78 23.83 -25.29
N ASP A 66 5.05 23.54 -26.37
CA ASP A 66 5.46 23.90 -27.75
C ASP A 66 4.34 24.57 -28.59
N ARG A 67 3.45 25.37 -27.98
CA ARG A 67 2.58 26.27 -28.76
C ARG A 67 3.16 27.66 -28.78
N ASP A 68 3.89 27.94 -29.87
CA ASP A 68 4.17 29.31 -30.30
C ASP A 68 2.83 30.08 -30.33
N ASP A 69 2.79 31.20 -29.59
CA ASP A 69 1.67 32.12 -29.51
C ASP A 69 1.29 32.64 -30.92
N ASP A 70 0.44 31.91 -31.64
CA ASP A 70 -0.25 32.46 -32.82
C ASP A 70 -1.46 33.26 -32.31
N PRO A 71 -1.44 34.61 -32.39
CA PRO A 71 -2.38 35.49 -31.70
C PRO A 71 -3.79 35.53 -32.34
N GLY A 72 -4.19 34.47 -33.05
CA GLY A 72 -5.43 34.42 -33.81
C GLY A 72 -6.34 33.21 -33.55
N ASP A 73 -5.90 32.19 -32.80
CA ASP A 73 -6.71 30.99 -32.60
C ASP A 73 -7.59 31.09 -31.36
N ASP A 74 -8.91 31.02 -31.60
CA ASP A 74 -9.96 30.93 -30.61
C ASP A 74 -9.61 29.91 -29.51
N PRO A 75 -9.92 30.19 -28.23
CA PRO A 75 -9.57 29.34 -27.10
C PRO A 75 -10.08 27.92 -27.34
N SER A 76 -9.17 26.99 -27.64
CA SER A 76 -9.55 25.62 -27.95
C SER A 76 -10.19 24.99 -26.70
N PRO A 77 -11.32 24.26 -26.85
CA PRO A 77 -12.14 23.78 -25.74
C PRO A 77 -11.56 22.49 -25.17
N SER A 78 -10.31 22.53 -24.68
CA SER A 78 -9.68 21.39 -24.00
C SER A 78 -9.80 21.49 -22.47
N GLU A 79 -10.83 22.15 -21.96
CA GLU A 79 -11.20 22.01 -20.56
C GLU A 79 -11.90 20.66 -20.36
N PRO A 80 -11.42 19.79 -19.46
CA PRO A 80 -12.04 18.49 -19.20
C PRO A 80 -13.47 18.70 -18.68
N THR A 81 -14.43 18.56 -19.58
CA THR A 81 -15.83 18.95 -19.36
C THR A 81 -16.60 17.92 -18.53
N THR A 82 -16.05 16.71 -18.37
CA THR A 82 -16.74 15.60 -17.71
C THR A 82 -16.24 15.37 -16.28
N PRO A 83 -17.08 15.60 -15.25
CA PRO A 83 -16.73 15.26 -13.88
C PRO A 83 -16.59 13.74 -13.76
N ARG A 84 -15.42 13.26 -13.34
CA ARG A 84 -15.23 11.82 -13.08
C ARG A 84 -16.10 11.39 -11.88
N TYR A 85 -16.86 10.31 -12.05
CA TYR A 85 -17.63 9.71 -10.97
C TYR A 85 -16.77 9.42 -9.72
N LEU A 86 -17.33 9.73 -8.55
CA LEU A 86 -16.69 9.43 -7.27
C LEU A 86 -16.56 7.91 -7.10
N ARG A 87 -15.33 7.38 -7.22
CA ARG A 87 -15.05 5.95 -6.96
C ARG A 87 -15.61 5.56 -5.61
N ARG A 88 -16.40 4.48 -5.52
CA ARG A 88 -16.90 3.96 -4.23
C ARG A 88 -15.73 3.72 -3.27
N LEU A 89 -15.81 4.30 -2.08
CA LEU A 89 -14.81 4.07 -1.03
C LEU A 89 -15.25 2.87 -0.19
N HIS A 90 -14.32 1.95 0.05
CA HIS A 90 -14.56 0.83 0.94
C HIS A 90 -14.58 1.30 2.41
N ARG A 91 -15.42 0.68 3.24
CA ARG A 91 -15.52 1.00 4.69
C ARG A 91 -14.14 0.96 5.37
N CYS A 92 -13.34 -0.07 5.09
CA CYS A 92 -11.99 -0.19 5.65
C CYS A 92 -11.05 0.97 5.27
N THR A 93 -11.24 1.60 4.10
CA THR A 93 -10.46 2.77 3.69
C THR A 93 -10.81 3.97 4.55
N VAL A 94 -12.11 4.21 4.76
CA VAL A 94 -12.61 5.28 5.63
C VAL A 94 -12.17 5.05 7.07
N ALA A 95 -12.33 3.83 7.59
CA ALA A 95 -11.83 3.43 8.90
C ALA A 95 -10.33 3.70 9.05
N GLY A 96 -9.55 3.38 8.00
CA GLY A 96 -8.11 3.69 7.94
C GLY A 96 -7.81 5.18 7.98
N MET A 97 -8.63 6.03 7.36
CA MET A 97 -8.48 7.49 7.42
C MET A 97 -8.71 8.02 8.84
N PHE A 98 -9.77 7.56 9.51
CA PHE A 98 -10.04 7.90 10.91
C PHE A 98 -8.92 7.40 11.82
N ALA A 99 -8.54 6.13 11.68
CA ALA A 99 -7.45 5.52 12.43
C ALA A 99 -6.15 6.33 12.26
N ALA A 100 -5.82 6.76 11.03
CA ALA A 100 -4.60 7.54 10.74
C ALA A 100 -4.48 8.85 11.52
N GLN A 101 -5.59 9.47 11.92
CA GLN A 101 -5.56 10.73 12.67
C GLN A 101 -6.22 10.63 14.05
N ALA A 102 -6.58 9.42 14.51
CA ALA A 102 -7.34 9.20 15.74
C ALA A 102 -6.70 9.87 16.96
N GLU A 103 -5.38 9.73 17.13
CA GLU A 103 -4.68 10.31 18.27
C GLU A 103 -4.61 11.84 18.23
N TRP A 104 -4.55 12.42 17.03
CA TRP A 104 -4.58 13.88 16.89
C TRP A 104 -5.97 14.42 17.21
N VAL A 105 -7.03 13.77 16.71
CA VAL A 105 -8.42 14.15 17.02
C VAL A 105 -8.63 14.08 18.53
N LEU A 106 -8.18 13.01 19.20
CA LEU A 106 -8.27 12.90 20.65
C LEU A 106 -7.55 14.05 21.37
N ALA A 107 -6.33 14.38 20.95
CA ALA A 107 -5.56 15.47 21.54
C ALA A 107 -6.26 16.84 21.36
N GLN A 108 -6.81 17.10 20.18
CA GLN A 108 -7.56 18.32 19.89
C GLN A 108 -8.82 18.44 20.76
N GLN A 109 -9.55 17.34 20.94
CA GLN A 109 -10.80 17.28 21.71
C GLN A 109 -10.56 17.30 23.23
N LEU A 110 -9.35 16.92 23.68
CA LEU A 110 -8.84 17.12 25.04
C LEU A 110 -8.42 18.56 25.35
N GLY A 111 -8.50 19.46 24.36
CA GLY A 111 -8.24 20.89 24.49
C GLY A 111 -9.10 21.59 25.56
N PRO A 112 -8.76 22.86 25.89
CA PRO A 112 -9.41 23.59 26.97
C PRO A 112 -10.86 23.97 26.71
N GLN A 113 -11.35 23.90 25.47
CA GLN A 113 -12.70 24.31 25.09
C GLN A 113 -13.63 23.07 25.04
N PRO A 114 -14.40 22.79 26.11
CA PRO A 114 -15.27 21.61 26.16
C PRO A 114 -16.46 21.68 25.19
N ASP A 115 -16.89 22.89 24.84
CA ASP A 115 -18.08 23.11 24.01
C ASP A 115 -17.85 22.72 22.54
N ARG A 116 -16.60 22.75 22.09
CA ARG A 116 -16.19 22.30 20.75
C ARG A 116 -16.02 20.79 20.62
N ARG A 117 -16.42 20.03 21.64
CA ARG A 117 -16.27 18.57 21.61
C ARG A 117 -17.33 17.94 20.72
N ILE A 118 -16.91 17.12 19.78
CA ILE A 118 -17.80 16.41 18.85
C ILE A 118 -17.85 14.91 19.14
N VAL A 119 -16.81 14.37 19.80
CA VAL A 119 -16.69 12.96 20.20
C VAL A 119 -16.86 12.77 21.69
N ASP A 120 -17.35 11.61 22.10
CA ASP A 120 -17.16 11.16 23.47
C ASP A 120 -15.69 10.77 23.67
N LEU A 121 -15.05 11.37 24.67
CA LEU A 121 -13.62 11.18 24.89
C LEU A 121 -13.29 9.76 25.33
N GLY A 122 -14.20 9.09 26.05
CA GLY A 122 -13.99 7.72 26.54
C GLY A 122 -14.05 6.72 25.40
N VAL A 123 -15.10 6.79 24.58
CA VAL A 123 -15.28 5.95 23.39
C VAL A 123 -14.12 6.17 22.41
N TRP A 124 -13.76 7.43 22.14
CA TRP A 124 -12.67 7.73 21.21
C TRP A 124 -11.29 7.33 21.76
N TYR A 125 -11.08 7.41 23.07
CA TYR A 125 -9.86 6.88 23.69
C TYR A 125 -9.74 5.37 23.52
N ALA A 126 -10.83 4.63 23.72
CA ALA A 126 -10.84 3.18 23.49
C ALA A 126 -10.47 2.84 22.03
N PHE A 127 -11.05 3.58 21.07
CA PHE A 127 -10.69 3.45 19.65
C PHE A 127 -9.20 3.73 19.39
N CYS A 128 -8.63 4.79 19.98
CA CYS A 128 -7.19 5.07 19.87
C CYS A 128 -6.31 3.93 20.42
N VAL A 129 -6.71 3.30 21.52
CA VAL A 129 -6.01 2.14 22.09
C VAL A 129 -6.06 0.95 21.13
N GLU A 130 -7.24 0.66 20.57
CA GLU A 130 -7.43 -0.40 19.59
C GLU A 130 -6.59 -0.18 18.32
N VAL A 131 -6.61 1.03 17.76
CA VAL A 131 -5.81 1.38 16.58
C VAL A 131 -4.32 1.16 16.82
N ARG A 132 -3.81 1.53 18.00
CA ARG A 132 -2.39 1.26 18.36
C ARG A 132 -2.10 -0.22 18.48
N HIS A 133 -3.01 -0.99 19.07
CA HIS A 133 -2.88 -2.45 19.17
C HIS A 133 -2.86 -3.13 17.79
N ILE A 134 -3.72 -2.68 16.87
CA ILE A 134 -3.72 -3.19 15.49
C ILE A 134 -2.40 -2.84 14.80
N ARG A 135 -1.95 -1.58 14.91
CA ARG A 135 -0.68 -1.14 14.29
C ARG A 135 0.54 -1.89 14.85
N SER A 136 0.57 -2.22 16.14
CA SER A 136 1.67 -2.96 16.74
C SER A 136 1.71 -4.42 16.30
N LYS A 137 0.53 -5.03 16.11
CA LYS A 137 0.40 -6.41 15.62
C LYS A 137 0.70 -6.57 14.14
N VAL A 138 0.53 -5.52 13.35
CA VAL A 138 0.70 -5.62 11.90
C VAL A 138 1.76 -4.66 11.36
N PRO A 139 3.06 -4.98 11.58
CA PRO A 139 4.18 -4.21 11.02
C PRO A 139 4.20 -4.19 9.48
N GLN A 140 3.49 -5.12 8.81
CA GLN A 140 3.60 -5.39 7.37
C GLN A 140 2.33 -5.11 6.53
N SER A 141 1.20 -4.68 7.11
CA SER A 141 -0.10 -4.57 6.39
C SER A 141 -0.29 -3.33 5.51
N GLY A 142 0.75 -2.89 4.81
CA GLY A 142 0.58 -1.79 3.85
C GLY A 142 0.18 -0.45 4.49
N GLY A 143 0.43 -0.27 5.79
CA GLY A 143 0.25 1.02 6.46
C GLY A 143 -1.19 1.38 6.81
N TRP A 144 -2.09 0.40 6.99
CA TRP A 144 -3.45 0.70 7.44
C TRP A 144 -3.46 1.56 8.70
N GLY A 145 -4.28 2.61 8.66
CA GLY A 145 -4.44 3.52 9.78
C GLY A 145 -3.17 4.29 10.13
N ARG A 146 -2.14 4.41 9.28
CA ARG A 146 -0.94 5.21 9.58
C ARG A 146 -1.03 6.60 8.94
N PRO A 147 -0.60 7.67 9.64
CA PRO A 147 -0.46 8.98 9.03
C PRO A 147 0.51 8.95 7.84
N TYR A 148 0.33 9.87 6.89
CA TYR A 148 1.21 9.98 5.73
C TYR A 148 2.67 10.22 6.15
N GLY A 149 3.62 9.52 5.52
CA GLY A 149 5.04 9.66 5.82
C GLY A 149 5.44 9.18 7.23
N TYR A 150 4.56 8.49 7.95
CA TYR A 150 4.91 7.91 9.25
C TYR A 150 5.89 6.75 9.06
N LYS A 151 7.19 7.03 9.26
CA LYS A 151 8.22 6.01 9.38
C LYS A 151 8.22 5.50 10.81
N GLU A 152 7.79 4.27 10.99
CA GLU A 152 7.74 3.64 12.29
C GLU A 152 9.16 3.52 12.86
N LYS A 153 9.46 4.31 13.89
CA LYS A 153 10.66 4.10 14.71
C LYS A 153 10.28 3.07 15.76
N ASN A 154 11.08 2.02 15.94
CA ASN A 154 10.83 0.96 16.93
C ASN A 154 10.47 1.50 18.34
N ALA A 155 11.02 2.66 18.70
CA ALA A 155 10.75 3.34 19.97
C ALA A 155 9.32 3.90 20.14
N ASP A 156 8.56 4.14 19.08
CA ASP A 156 7.22 4.72 19.18
C ASP A 156 6.12 3.67 19.43
N ASN A 157 6.40 2.41 19.13
CA ASN A 157 5.51 1.28 19.39
C ASN A 157 5.54 0.82 20.85
N GLN A 158 6.66 1.07 21.54
CA GLN A 158 6.81 0.72 22.95
C GLN A 158 6.15 1.74 23.89
N LYS A 159 5.87 2.96 23.40
CA LYS A 159 5.27 4.02 24.21
C LYS A 159 3.79 3.76 24.45
N THR A 160 3.34 4.08 25.65
CA THR A 160 1.91 4.13 25.97
C THR A 160 1.22 5.21 25.13
N LEU A 161 -0.10 5.07 24.90
CA LEU A 161 -0.89 6.09 24.19
C LEU A 161 -0.74 7.47 24.86
N LYS A 162 -0.72 7.47 26.19
CA LYS A 162 -0.47 8.65 27.02
C LYS A 162 0.84 9.35 26.70
N GLU A 163 1.96 8.61 26.76
CA GLU A 163 3.29 9.17 26.44
C GLU A 163 3.35 9.73 25.03
N PHE A 164 2.71 9.04 24.08
CA PHE A 164 2.65 9.49 22.70
C PHE A 164 1.90 10.81 22.56
N ILE A 165 0.70 10.92 23.15
CA ILE A 165 -0.12 12.14 23.08
C ILE A 165 0.57 13.30 23.78
N GLN A 166 1.12 13.07 24.98
CA GLN A 166 1.84 14.09 25.75
C GLN A 166 3.06 14.60 24.97
N LYS A 167 3.89 13.70 24.43
CA LYS A 167 5.10 14.08 23.70
C LYS A 167 4.80 14.77 22.38
N LYS A 168 3.78 14.32 21.65
CA LYS A 168 3.54 14.76 20.27
C LYS A 168 2.61 15.97 20.17
N PHE A 169 1.68 16.12 21.12
CA PHE A 169 0.64 17.14 21.07
C PHE A 169 0.62 18.04 22.32
N PHE A 170 1.58 17.89 23.23
CA PHE A 170 1.75 18.74 24.42
C PHE A 170 0.50 18.78 25.32
N VAL A 171 -0.29 17.70 25.34
CA VAL A 171 -1.48 17.61 26.21
C VAL A 171 -1.02 17.38 27.66
N PRO A 172 -1.54 18.14 28.65
CA PRO A 172 -1.20 17.94 30.06
C PRO A 172 -1.54 16.53 30.55
N ASP A 173 -0.60 15.90 31.25
CA ASP A 173 -0.72 14.54 31.78
C ASP A 173 -1.96 14.35 32.68
N SER A 174 -2.31 15.38 33.45
CA SER A 174 -3.49 15.37 34.33
C SER A 174 -4.81 15.10 33.58
N ARG A 175 -4.94 15.58 32.34
CA ARG A 175 -6.15 15.36 31.51
C ARG A 175 -6.23 13.93 31.00
N ILE A 176 -5.10 13.40 30.51
CA ILE A 176 -5.03 12.03 30.02
C ILE A 176 -5.28 11.04 31.16
N ARG A 177 -4.65 11.25 32.34
CA ARG A 177 -4.90 10.39 33.52
C ARG A 177 -6.34 10.41 33.99
N ARG A 178 -7.02 11.58 33.94
CA ARG A 178 -8.46 11.66 34.29
C ARG A 178 -9.29 10.84 33.31
N LEU A 179 -8.99 10.93 32.01
CA LEU A 179 -9.68 10.14 30.99
C LEU A 179 -9.46 8.63 31.18
N GLU A 180 -8.21 8.20 31.38
CA GLU A 180 -7.89 6.81 31.66
C GLU A 180 -8.62 6.26 32.90
N LYS A 181 -8.69 7.06 33.97
CA LYS A 181 -9.45 6.69 35.17
C LYS A 181 -10.95 6.58 34.87
N ALA A 182 -11.51 7.48 34.05
CA ALA A 182 -12.92 7.41 33.66
C ALA A 182 -13.21 6.14 32.84
N CYS A 183 -12.36 5.81 31.84
CA CYS A 183 -12.51 4.60 31.03
C CYS A 183 -12.35 3.31 31.84
N LYS A 184 -11.43 3.28 32.82
CA LYS A 184 -11.28 2.11 33.71
C LYS A 184 -12.49 1.91 34.61
N LYS A 185 -13.12 2.98 35.08
CA LYS A 185 -14.35 2.90 35.90
C LYS A 185 -15.56 2.44 35.10
N SER A 186 -15.68 2.82 33.83
CA SER A 186 -16.76 2.33 32.97
C SER A 186 -16.58 0.85 32.62
N SER A 187 -15.35 0.38 32.49
CA SER A 187 -15.06 -1.04 32.23
C SER A 187 -15.45 -1.97 33.39
N THR A 188 -15.53 -1.45 34.62
CA THR A 188 -15.92 -2.25 35.80
C THR A 188 -17.42 -2.31 36.02
N LEU A 189 -18.22 -1.59 35.23
CA LEU A 189 -19.65 -1.87 35.19
C LEU A 189 -19.83 -3.27 34.59
N PRO A 190 -20.69 -4.11 35.18
CA PRO A 190 -20.90 -5.47 34.69
C PRO A 190 -21.23 -5.38 33.21
N THR A 191 -20.30 -5.86 32.38
CA THR A 191 -20.48 -5.98 30.94
C THR A 191 -21.80 -6.67 30.76
N ARG A 192 -22.82 -5.91 30.34
CA ARG A 192 -24.12 -6.45 30.02
C ARG A 192 -23.83 -7.56 29.03
N THR A 193 -24.10 -8.80 29.44
CA THR A 193 -23.95 -9.98 28.58
C THR A 193 -24.59 -9.58 27.26
N PRO A 194 -23.86 -9.57 26.14
CA PRO A 194 -24.44 -9.15 24.87
C PRO A 194 -25.69 -9.99 24.69
N THR A 195 -26.84 -9.33 24.77
CA THR A 195 -28.11 -9.97 24.43
C THR A 195 -27.89 -10.50 23.02
N PRO A 196 -28.02 -11.82 22.79
CA PRO A 196 -27.81 -12.39 21.47
C PRO A 196 -28.67 -11.58 20.50
N GLU A 197 -27.99 -10.79 19.67
CA GLU A 197 -28.62 -10.06 18.59
C GLU A 197 -29.24 -11.16 17.72
N PRO A 198 -30.57 -11.19 17.55
CA PRO A 198 -31.19 -12.19 16.69
C PRO A 198 -30.51 -12.06 15.33
N GLU A 199 -29.82 -13.11 14.89
CA GLU A 199 -29.25 -13.17 13.55
C GLU A 199 -30.38 -12.78 12.59
N PRO A 200 -30.25 -11.67 11.84
CA PRO A 200 -31.22 -11.38 10.81
C PRO A 200 -31.19 -12.58 9.87
N GLU A 201 -32.30 -13.31 9.78
CA GLU A 201 -32.49 -14.37 8.80
C GLU A 201 -32.09 -13.81 7.45
N ASP A 202 -30.91 -14.22 6.97
CA ASP A 202 -30.29 -13.80 5.73
C ASP A 202 -31.13 -14.39 4.61
N THR A 203 -32.28 -13.77 4.38
CA THR A 203 -33.16 -13.99 3.24
C THR A 203 -32.44 -13.36 2.06
N ARG A 204 -31.30 -13.93 1.68
CA ARG A 204 -30.63 -13.57 0.43
C ARG A 204 -31.64 -13.88 -0.66
N PRO A 205 -32.16 -12.87 -1.38
CA PRO A 205 -32.91 -13.18 -2.58
C PRO A 205 -32.00 -14.04 -3.46
N SER A 206 -32.54 -15.16 -3.92
CA SER A 206 -31.94 -16.00 -4.96
C SER A 206 -31.31 -15.09 -6.02
N PRO A 207 -30.10 -15.38 -6.52
CA PRO A 207 -29.41 -14.51 -7.47
C PRO A 207 -30.25 -14.45 -8.75
N VAL A 208 -31.16 -13.47 -8.81
CA VAL A 208 -31.69 -12.97 -10.07
C VAL A 208 -30.45 -12.56 -10.84
N ALA A 209 -30.27 -13.12 -12.03
CA ALA A 209 -29.19 -12.77 -12.93
C ALA A 209 -29.14 -11.25 -13.05
N LEU A 210 -28.25 -10.63 -12.29
CA LEU A 210 -27.97 -9.21 -12.36
C LEU A 210 -27.36 -9.02 -13.74
N GLN A 211 -28.20 -8.61 -14.69
CA GLN A 211 -27.74 -7.98 -15.91
C GLN A 211 -26.87 -6.81 -15.45
N HIS A 212 -25.56 -6.99 -15.52
CA HIS A 212 -24.61 -5.92 -15.28
C HIS A 212 -24.83 -4.89 -16.39
N HIS A 213 -25.61 -3.86 -16.08
CA HIS A 213 -25.62 -2.63 -16.87
C HIS A 213 -24.23 -2.00 -16.71
N TYR A 214 -23.38 -2.21 -17.70
CA TYR A 214 -22.17 -1.43 -17.89
C TYR A 214 -22.57 -0.06 -18.48
N ASP A 215 -21.82 0.99 -18.14
CA ASP A 215 -22.00 2.31 -18.76
C ASP A 215 -21.81 2.21 -20.27
N SER A 216 -22.55 3.00 -21.05
CA SER A 216 -22.56 3.00 -22.53
C SER A 216 -21.17 3.21 -23.16
N ASP A 217 -20.22 3.68 -22.38
CA ASP A 217 -18.81 3.89 -22.72
C ASP A 217 -18.02 2.57 -22.82
N PHE A 218 -18.59 1.44 -22.35
CA PHE A 218 -18.03 0.09 -22.50
C PHE A 218 -18.75 -0.74 -23.58
N THR A 219 -19.85 -0.24 -24.12
CA THR A 219 -20.43 -0.78 -25.36
C THR A 219 -19.80 -0.06 -26.53
N ASP A 220 -18.55 -0.42 -26.83
CA ASP A 220 -17.92 -0.09 -28.09
C ASP A 220 -18.73 -0.75 -29.23
N HIS A 221 -19.73 -0.03 -29.72
CA HIS A 221 -20.19 -0.17 -31.10
C HIS A 221 -19.12 0.41 -32.02
N LEU A 222 -17.93 -0.19 -32.03
CA LEU A 222 -16.92 0.06 -33.05
C LEU A 222 -17.00 -1.09 -34.06
N PRO A 223 -17.39 -0.82 -35.32
CA PRO A 223 -17.19 -1.79 -36.38
C PRO A 223 -15.69 -2.06 -36.45
N SER A 224 -15.34 -3.35 -36.42
CA SER A 224 -14.00 -3.87 -36.55
C SER A 224 -13.28 -3.24 -37.75
N SER A 225 -12.50 -2.19 -37.52
CA SER A 225 -11.50 -1.70 -38.46
C SER A 225 -10.14 -2.14 -37.93
N SER A 226 -9.67 -3.24 -38.50
CA SER A 226 -8.27 -3.62 -38.52
C SER A 226 -7.42 -2.45 -39.04
N GLU A 227 -6.17 -2.36 -38.59
CA GLU A 227 -5.11 -1.45 -39.07
C GLU A 227 -4.99 -0.09 -38.38
N ALA A 228 -4.54 -0.10 -37.13
CA ALA A 228 -3.58 0.89 -36.65
C ALA A 228 -2.72 0.26 -35.54
N SER A 229 -1.49 -0.08 -35.89
CA SER A 229 -0.47 -0.58 -34.98
C SER A 229 0.23 0.60 -34.31
N ASP A 230 0.00 0.78 -33.01
CA ASP A 230 0.90 1.56 -32.14
C ASP A 230 1.74 0.61 -31.27
N PRO A 231 3.08 0.63 -31.39
CA PRO A 231 3.97 -0.09 -30.51
C PRO A 231 4.31 0.79 -29.30
N ASP A 232 3.73 0.48 -28.13
CA ASP A 232 4.36 0.60 -26.81
C ASP A 232 3.33 0.80 -25.69
N SER A 233 2.52 -0.23 -25.45
CA SER A 233 1.96 -0.48 -24.13
C SER A 233 1.59 -1.94 -24.00
N THR A 234 2.55 -2.75 -23.55
CA THR A 234 2.32 -4.15 -23.22
C THR A 234 1.52 -4.26 -21.93
N SER A 235 0.21 -3.99 -22.03
CA SER A 235 -0.74 -4.55 -21.08
C SER A 235 -0.69 -6.07 -21.24
N ILE A 236 -0.39 -6.78 -20.14
CA ILE A 236 -0.26 -8.25 -20.08
C ILE A 236 -1.58 -8.99 -20.43
N THR A 237 -2.65 -8.25 -20.69
CA THR A 237 -4.01 -8.77 -20.86
C THR A 237 -4.37 -9.27 -22.25
N SER A 238 -3.49 -9.17 -23.25
CA SER A 238 -3.76 -9.64 -24.61
C SER A 238 -2.70 -10.60 -25.14
N ILE A 239 -2.37 -11.65 -24.38
CA ILE A 239 -1.64 -12.79 -24.96
C ILE A 239 -2.67 -13.63 -25.73
N PRO A 240 -2.52 -13.82 -27.06
CA PRO A 240 -3.43 -14.65 -27.84
C PRO A 240 -3.57 -16.06 -27.24
N MET A 241 -4.80 -16.58 -27.19
CA MET A 241 -5.07 -17.95 -26.68
C MET A 241 -4.25 -19.03 -27.39
N ALA A 242 -3.88 -18.80 -28.66
CA ALA A 242 -3.01 -19.70 -29.42
C ALA A 242 -1.59 -19.81 -28.83
N ASP A 243 -1.06 -18.73 -28.25
CA ASP A 243 0.27 -18.74 -27.63
C ASP A 243 0.25 -19.43 -26.27
N LEU A 244 -0.88 -19.35 -25.55
CA LEU A 244 -1.09 -20.05 -24.28
C LEU A 244 -1.17 -21.57 -24.45
N ALA A 245 -1.65 -22.07 -25.60
CA ALA A 245 -1.68 -23.49 -25.91
C ALA A 245 -0.27 -24.13 -25.98
N SER A 246 0.76 -23.33 -26.24
CA SER A 246 2.17 -23.77 -26.25
C SER A 246 2.80 -23.84 -24.86
N VAL A 247 2.14 -23.28 -23.84
CA VAL A 247 2.63 -23.26 -22.45
C VAL A 247 2.23 -24.59 -21.80
N PRO A 248 3.19 -25.40 -21.31
CA PRO A 248 2.87 -26.64 -20.62
C PRO A 248 1.87 -26.41 -19.48
N ALA A 249 0.86 -27.28 -19.38
CA ALA A 249 -0.21 -27.16 -18.38
C ALA A 249 0.30 -26.98 -16.94
N PHE A 250 1.47 -27.57 -16.64
CA PHE A 250 2.10 -27.48 -15.32
C PHE A 250 2.55 -26.07 -14.94
N CYS A 251 2.74 -25.15 -15.89
CA CYS A 251 3.05 -23.75 -15.61
C CYS A 251 1.84 -22.98 -15.02
N PHE A 252 0.62 -23.54 -15.16
CA PHE A 252 -0.60 -22.98 -14.56
C PHE A 252 -0.93 -23.61 -13.20
N ILE A 253 -0.21 -24.66 -12.80
CA ILE A 253 -0.37 -25.30 -11.50
C ILE A 253 0.43 -24.49 -10.47
N ARG A 254 -0.24 -24.02 -9.42
CA ARG A 254 0.44 -23.33 -8.32
C ARG A 254 1.53 -24.25 -7.76
N PRO A 255 2.79 -23.79 -7.68
CA PRO A 255 3.85 -24.64 -7.20
C PRO A 255 3.63 -25.05 -5.74
N SER A 256 3.76 -26.34 -5.46
CA SER A 256 3.70 -26.90 -4.11
C SER A 256 5.11 -27.22 -3.62
N LEU A 257 5.41 -26.88 -2.38
CA LEU A 257 6.63 -27.31 -1.70
C LEU A 257 6.33 -28.53 -0.85
N LEU A 258 7.15 -29.57 -1.00
CA LEU A 258 7.10 -30.73 -0.11
C LEU A 258 7.56 -30.30 1.28
N ALA A 259 6.76 -30.64 2.30
CA ALA A 259 7.06 -30.33 3.68
C ALA A 259 8.45 -30.88 4.06
N GLY A 260 9.28 -30.03 4.68
CA GLY A 260 10.64 -30.39 5.08
C GLY A 260 11.69 -30.31 3.98
N THR A 261 11.34 -29.93 2.75
CA THR A 261 12.32 -29.70 1.67
C THR A 261 12.28 -28.26 1.18
N PHE A 262 13.45 -27.71 0.85
CA PHE A 262 13.60 -26.39 0.22
C PHE A 262 13.90 -26.50 -1.28
N PHE A 263 13.57 -27.65 -1.86
CA PHE A 263 13.76 -27.90 -3.28
C PHE A 263 12.42 -27.83 -3.98
N TRP A 264 12.33 -26.97 -4.98
CA TRP A 264 11.26 -27.06 -5.95
C TRP A 264 11.70 -27.96 -7.10
N LYS A 265 10.93 -29.00 -7.40
CA LYS A 265 11.14 -29.85 -8.58
C LYS A 265 10.12 -29.46 -9.63
N CYS A 266 10.56 -29.35 -10.87
CA CYS A 266 9.65 -29.10 -11.98
C CYS A 266 8.61 -30.24 -12.06
N PRO A 267 7.30 -29.94 -12.02
CA PRO A 267 6.25 -30.96 -12.14
C PRO A 267 6.09 -31.51 -13.57
N GLY A 268 6.79 -30.94 -14.56
CA GLY A 268 6.75 -31.43 -15.94
C GLY A 268 7.32 -32.85 -16.06
N HIS A 269 6.58 -33.73 -16.72
CA HIS A 269 7.00 -35.12 -16.96
C HIS A 269 8.36 -35.17 -17.67
N GLY A 270 9.33 -35.88 -17.09
CA GLY A 270 10.70 -35.98 -17.60
C GLY A 270 11.57 -34.71 -17.45
N CYS A 271 11.19 -33.77 -16.58
CA CYS A 271 12.02 -32.60 -16.29
C CYS A 271 12.79 -32.78 -14.98
N ASP A 272 14.10 -33.02 -15.06
CA ASP A 272 14.99 -33.15 -13.89
C ASP A 272 15.40 -31.81 -13.27
N PHE A 273 14.78 -30.71 -13.69
CA PHE A 273 15.10 -29.39 -13.16
C PHE A 273 14.68 -29.29 -11.69
N ARG A 274 15.66 -28.98 -10.85
CA ARG A 274 15.51 -28.74 -9.42
C ARG A 274 16.05 -27.36 -9.08
N LEU A 275 15.28 -26.62 -8.29
CA LEU A 275 15.66 -25.32 -7.78
C LEU A 275 15.84 -25.41 -6.27
N ASP A 276 17.05 -25.12 -5.80
CA ASP A 276 17.34 -24.95 -4.37
C ASP A 276 16.91 -23.53 -3.95
N LEU A 277 15.87 -23.45 -3.12
CA LEU A 277 15.32 -22.17 -2.67
C LEU A 277 16.14 -21.54 -1.54
N MET A 278 17.05 -22.29 -0.90
CA MET A 278 18.00 -21.75 0.09
C MET A 278 19.19 -21.09 -0.59
N TYR A 279 19.57 -21.63 -1.76
CA TYR A 279 20.72 -21.18 -2.54
C TYR A 279 20.32 -20.99 -4.01
N PRO A 280 19.47 -20.00 -4.33
CA PRO A 280 19.12 -19.71 -5.71
C PRO A 280 20.40 -19.39 -6.48
N ASP A 281 20.60 -20.09 -7.59
CA ASP A 281 21.79 -19.96 -8.42
C ASP A 281 21.95 -18.53 -8.96
N LYS A 282 23.17 -18.09 -9.26
CA LYS A 282 23.46 -16.72 -9.72
C LYS A 282 22.69 -16.33 -10.99
N SER A 283 22.24 -17.32 -11.75
CA SER A 283 21.41 -17.12 -12.94
C SER A 283 19.99 -16.59 -12.64
N SER A 284 19.61 -16.51 -11.36
CA SER A 284 18.35 -15.92 -10.88
C SER A 284 18.44 -14.40 -10.60
N ALA A 285 19.36 -13.69 -11.28
CA ALA A 285 19.74 -12.30 -11.03
C ALA A 285 18.61 -11.26 -11.20
N THR A 286 17.46 -11.67 -11.73
CA THR A 286 16.25 -10.87 -11.91
C THR A 286 15.33 -10.84 -10.68
N ILE A 287 15.55 -11.72 -9.70
CA ILE A 287 14.81 -11.67 -8.44
C ILE A 287 15.32 -10.48 -7.62
N ASP A 288 14.41 -9.68 -7.05
CA ASP A 288 14.76 -8.55 -6.18
C ASP A 288 15.80 -9.00 -5.12
N PRO A 289 16.99 -8.37 -5.07
CA PRO A 289 18.04 -8.71 -4.11
C PRO A 289 17.56 -8.72 -2.65
N ARG A 290 16.50 -7.97 -2.33
CA ARG A 290 15.86 -7.95 -1.01
C ARG A 290 15.18 -9.27 -0.67
N HIS A 291 14.55 -9.92 -1.64
CA HIS A 291 13.94 -11.24 -1.44
C HIS A 291 15.01 -12.31 -1.23
N ILE A 292 16.11 -12.26 -2.00
CA ILE A 292 17.25 -13.16 -1.82
C ILE A 292 17.90 -12.95 -0.45
N ALA A 293 18.14 -11.70 -0.05
CA ALA A 293 18.72 -11.37 1.26
C ALA A 293 17.82 -11.80 2.43
N TRP A 294 16.50 -11.71 2.27
CA TRP A 294 15.53 -12.21 3.23
C TRP A 294 15.55 -13.74 3.32
N LEU A 295 15.49 -14.45 2.18
CA LEU A 295 15.57 -15.92 2.15
C LEU A 295 16.86 -16.45 2.80
N LYS A 296 18.00 -15.79 2.56
CA LYS A 296 19.31 -16.14 3.15
C LYS A 296 19.41 -15.93 4.67
N ASN A 297 18.43 -15.26 5.29
CA ASN A 297 18.40 -15.07 6.72
C ASN A 297 17.43 -16.08 7.37
N PRO A 298 17.91 -17.23 7.88
CA PRO A 298 17.04 -18.26 8.46
C PRO A 298 16.31 -17.82 9.74
N ARG A 299 16.64 -16.64 10.29
CA ARG A 299 15.88 -16.04 11.40
C ARG A 299 14.66 -15.24 10.93
N SER A 300 14.59 -14.93 9.64
CA SER A 300 13.59 -14.01 9.07
C SER A 300 12.29 -14.71 8.64
N TRP A 301 12.28 -16.04 8.63
CA TRP A 301 11.12 -16.88 8.42
C TRP A 301 11.30 -18.18 9.24
N ARG A 302 10.24 -18.65 9.90
CA ARG A 302 10.30 -19.83 10.80
C ARG A 302 9.47 -21.01 10.34
N ASN A 303 8.60 -20.80 9.35
CA ASN A 303 7.62 -21.79 8.92
C ASN A 303 7.40 -21.68 7.41
N THR A 304 7.39 -22.82 6.71
CA THR A 304 7.08 -22.92 5.27
C THR A 304 5.65 -22.48 4.94
N ALA A 305 4.76 -22.42 5.95
CA ALA A 305 3.41 -21.89 5.83
C ALA A 305 3.33 -20.35 5.88
N GLU A 306 4.44 -19.64 6.12
CA GLU A 306 4.43 -18.18 6.22
C GLU A 306 3.96 -17.54 4.88
N PRO A 307 2.93 -16.67 4.88
CA PRO A 307 2.38 -16.11 3.65
C PRO A 307 3.40 -15.32 2.82
N ARG A 308 4.35 -14.66 3.48
CA ARG A 308 5.42 -13.90 2.84
C ARG A 308 6.41 -14.82 2.12
N LEU A 309 6.75 -15.95 2.73
CA LEU A 309 7.60 -16.97 2.14
C LEU A 309 6.96 -17.56 0.88
N ARG A 310 5.66 -17.86 0.95
CA ARG A 310 4.87 -18.31 -0.21
C ARG A 310 4.89 -17.31 -1.36
N LYS A 311 4.66 -16.02 -1.09
CA LYS A 311 4.72 -14.98 -2.13
C LYS A 311 6.08 -14.87 -2.81
N VAL A 312 7.16 -14.97 -2.02
CA VAL A 312 8.52 -14.93 -2.57
C VAL A 312 8.77 -16.18 -3.42
N PHE A 313 8.37 -17.36 -2.96
CA PHE A 313 8.52 -18.59 -3.73
C PHE A 313 7.67 -18.63 -4.99
N ASP A 314 6.42 -18.16 -4.94
CA ASP A 314 5.57 -18.04 -6.13
C ASP A 314 6.24 -17.14 -7.19
N ALA A 315 6.82 -16.01 -6.78
CA ALA A 315 7.53 -15.11 -7.69
C ALA A 315 8.77 -15.77 -8.33
N ILE A 316 9.56 -16.51 -7.54
CA ILE A 316 10.75 -17.22 -8.02
C ILE A 316 10.37 -18.32 -9.00
N ILE A 317 9.34 -19.08 -8.69
CA ILE A 317 8.94 -20.25 -9.47
C ILE A 317 8.25 -19.84 -10.77
N VAL A 318 7.41 -18.80 -10.76
CA VAL A 318 6.84 -18.23 -11.99
C VAL A 318 7.94 -17.76 -12.93
N PHE A 319 8.97 -17.07 -12.40
CA PHE A 319 10.10 -16.61 -13.18
C PHE A 319 10.89 -17.78 -13.80
N GLU A 320 11.24 -18.79 -13.01
CA GLU A 320 11.99 -19.95 -13.52
C GLU A 320 11.16 -20.80 -14.49
N ALA A 321 9.85 -20.94 -14.27
CA ALA A 321 8.95 -21.60 -15.20
C ALA A 321 8.94 -20.89 -16.56
N GLN A 322 8.85 -19.56 -16.57
CA GLN A 322 8.98 -18.77 -17.80
C GLN A 322 10.33 -19.03 -18.48
N ARG A 323 11.44 -18.97 -17.74
CA ARG A 323 12.79 -19.22 -18.28
C ARG A 323 12.95 -20.60 -18.92
N ILE A 324 12.38 -21.65 -18.31
CA ILE A 324 12.39 -23.01 -18.85
C ILE A 324 11.57 -23.09 -20.14
N THR A 325 10.39 -22.47 -20.19
CA THR A 325 9.56 -22.45 -21.40
C THR A 325 10.25 -21.74 -22.57
N PHE A 326 10.92 -20.60 -22.32
CA PHE A 326 11.68 -19.89 -23.35
C PHE A 326 12.92 -20.67 -23.82
N SER A 327 13.60 -21.37 -22.92
CA SER A 327 14.76 -22.20 -23.28
C SER A 327 14.37 -23.38 -24.17
N ARG A 328 13.21 -24.01 -23.94
CA ARG A 328 12.72 -25.12 -24.77
C ARG A 328 12.31 -24.70 -26.18
N LYS A 329 11.73 -23.51 -26.36
CA LYS A 329 11.40 -22.96 -27.69
C LYS A 329 12.64 -22.70 -28.55
N ARG A 330 13.84 -22.62 -27.96
CA ARG A 330 15.11 -22.43 -28.66
C ARG A 330 15.87 -23.74 -28.94
N ALA A 331 15.36 -24.89 -28.54
CA ALA A 331 15.98 -26.16 -28.92
C ALA A 331 15.87 -26.30 -30.45
N PRO A 332 16.99 -26.49 -31.17
CA PRO A 332 16.97 -26.55 -32.62
C PRO A 332 16.11 -27.74 -33.07
N THR A 333 15.08 -27.46 -33.86
CA THR A 333 14.32 -28.47 -34.58
C THR A 333 15.31 -29.33 -35.36
N PRO A 334 15.29 -30.67 -35.24
CA PRO A 334 16.14 -31.54 -36.05
C PRO A 334 15.57 -31.60 -37.47
N GLU A 335 15.69 -30.52 -38.23
CA GLU A 335 15.26 -30.48 -39.62
C GLU A 335 16.32 -29.80 -40.50
N ARG A 336 17.15 -30.67 -41.09
CA ARG A 336 17.71 -30.61 -42.45
C ARG A 336 17.94 -29.22 -43.06
N THR A 337 19.11 -28.66 -42.81
CA THR A 337 20.09 -28.30 -43.85
C THR A 337 21.37 -27.79 -43.18
N PRO A 338 22.57 -28.21 -43.63
CA PRO A 338 23.80 -27.64 -43.10
C PRO A 338 23.83 -26.14 -43.38
N PRO A 339 24.13 -25.29 -42.37
CA PRO A 339 24.23 -23.85 -42.60
C PRO A 339 25.36 -23.58 -43.60
N PRO A 340 25.18 -22.60 -44.52
CA PRO A 340 26.22 -22.23 -45.47
C PRO A 340 27.49 -21.81 -44.71
N PRO A 341 28.69 -22.08 -45.27
CA PRO A 341 29.96 -21.84 -44.60
C PRO A 341 30.07 -20.37 -44.19
N ARG A 342 29.98 -20.11 -42.88
CA ARG A 342 30.11 -18.77 -42.32
C ARG A 342 31.55 -18.28 -42.54
N LYS A 343 31.69 -17.12 -43.21
CA LYS A 343 32.96 -16.39 -43.32
C LYS A 343 33.50 -16.13 -41.91
N LYS A 344 34.76 -16.53 -41.68
CA LYS A 344 35.47 -16.33 -40.41
C LYS A 344 35.54 -14.83 -40.11
N ILE A 345 34.74 -14.36 -39.16
CA ILE A 345 34.87 -13.01 -38.62
C ILE A 345 36.09 -13.05 -37.69
N LYS A 346 37.15 -12.35 -38.09
CA LYS A 346 38.37 -12.18 -37.31
C LYS A 346 38.04 -11.21 -36.18
N VAL A 347 37.82 -11.74 -34.98
CA VAL A 347 37.67 -10.93 -33.76
C VAL A 347 39.07 -10.49 -33.36
N GLU A 348 39.31 -9.18 -33.43
CA GLU A 348 40.55 -8.56 -32.98
C GLU A 348 40.46 -8.35 -31.47
N GLU A 349 41.30 -9.05 -30.71
CA GLU A 349 41.40 -8.91 -29.26
C GLU A 349 42.18 -7.64 -28.92
N ASP A 350 41.48 -6.66 -28.34
CA ASP A 350 42.11 -5.46 -27.78
C ASP A 350 42.95 -5.80 -26.55
N LYS A 351 44.22 -5.37 -26.58
CA LYS A 351 45.20 -5.56 -25.51
C LYS A 351 44.85 -4.73 -24.26
N PRO A 352 45.02 -5.27 -23.04
CA PRO A 352 44.75 -4.54 -21.81
C PRO A 352 45.81 -3.46 -21.57
N THR A 353 45.37 -2.21 -21.47
CA THR A 353 46.21 -1.06 -21.11
C THR A 353 46.48 -1.04 -19.61
N THR A 354 47.77 -1.08 -19.26
CA THR A 354 48.33 -1.02 -17.91
C THR A 354 48.21 0.41 -17.36
N HIS A 355 47.38 0.63 -16.33
CA HIS A 355 47.48 1.81 -15.47
C HIS A 355 47.82 1.41 -14.04
N GLY A 356 49.04 1.75 -13.64
CA GLY A 356 49.59 1.63 -12.29
C GLY A 356 49.13 2.73 -11.33
N PRO A 357 49.67 2.74 -10.09
CA PRO A 357 48.94 3.13 -8.88
C PRO A 357 49.25 4.56 -8.40
N ARG A 358 48.30 5.18 -7.69
CA ARG A 358 48.56 6.41 -6.91
C ARG A 358 47.86 6.44 -5.54
N LEU A 359 48.68 6.22 -4.52
CA LEU A 359 48.85 6.98 -3.27
C LEU A 359 47.61 7.31 -2.40
N SER A 360 47.49 6.53 -1.32
CA SER A 360 47.50 6.97 0.08
C SER A 360 47.30 8.46 0.40
N ARG A 361 46.25 8.78 1.17
CA ARG A 361 46.33 9.82 2.21
C ARG A 361 45.41 9.54 3.40
N SER A 362 46.09 9.17 4.48
CA SER A 362 45.76 9.39 5.89
C SER A 362 44.94 10.67 6.17
N ARG A 363 43.90 10.54 7.00
CA ARG A 363 43.56 11.56 8.00
C ARG A 363 42.94 10.90 9.25
N GLN A 364 43.79 10.78 10.26
CA GLN A 364 43.42 10.60 11.66
C GLN A 364 42.83 11.90 12.24
N SER A 365 42.02 11.72 13.29
CA SER A 365 41.94 12.57 14.50
C SER A 365 41.32 13.97 14.39
N SER A 366 40.20 14.16 15.11
CA SER A 366 40.28 14.94 16.36
C SER A 366 39.03 14.75 17.23
N ASN A 367 39.29 14.32 18.46
CA ASN A 367 38.46 14.55 19.63
C ASN A 367 38.37 16.05 19.91
N ARG A 368 37.21 16.56 20.32
CA ARG A 368 37.14 17.66 21.29
C ARG A 368 35.87 17.63 22.13
N PRO A 369 35.92 18.20 23.35
CA PRO A 369 35.11 17.84 24.49
C PRO A 369 33.95 18.82 24.74
N THR A 370 32.97 18.36 25.52
CA THR A 370 32.02 19.17 26.28
C THR A 370 32.72 20.18 27.20
N PRO A 371 32.11 21.36 27.37
CA PRO A 371 31.97 21.90 28.72
C PRO A 371 30.59 22.54 28.97
N GLY A 372 30.23 22.63 30.25
CA GLY A 372 29.49 23.80 30.73
C GLY A 372 28.12 23.52 31.33
N ALA A 373 28.12 23.15 32.60
CA ALA A 373 27.00 23.34 33.50
C ALA A 373 26.58 24.83 33.57
N SER A 374 25.29 25.08 33.71
CA SER A 374 24.80 26.29 34.37
C SER A 374 23.58 25.96 35.20
N ARG A 375 23.83 25.96 36.51
CA ARG A 375 22.83 26.10 37.57
C ARG A 375 22.20 27.49 37.44
N VAL A 376 20.87 27.57 37.51
CA VAL A 376 20.19 28.75 38.07
C VAL A 376 19.09 28.22 38.99
N PHE A 377 19.30 28.45 40.28
CA PHE A 377 18.28 28.44 41.32
C PHE A 377 17.86 29.90 41.57
N ILE A 378 16.73 30.06 42.27
CA ILE A 378 16.18 31.29 42.88
C ILE A 378 15.32 32.10 41.88
N ARG A 379 14.04 32.39 42.11
CA ARG A 379 13.26 32.56 43.36
C ARG A 379 11.82 32.09 43.19
#